data_AF-A0A7X7DLC1-F1
#
_entry.id   AF-A0A7X7DLC1-F1
#
_cell.length_a   1.000
_cell.length_b   1.000
_cell.length_c   1.000
_cell.angle_alpha   90.00
_cell.angle_beta   90.00
_cell.angle_gamma   90.00
#
_symmetry.space_group_name_H-M   'P 1'
#
loop_
_entity.id
_entity.type
_entity.pdbx_description
1 polymer ?
#
loop_
_entity_poly.entity_id
_entity_poly.type
_entity_poly.pdbx_seq_one_letter_code
_entity_poly.pdbx_strand_id
1 'polypeptide(L)'
;MKNRYTFYLSVLLMLVFQRYSFSAPLNGVSFDLEQPDGSTVPVLVWGDEFYQHIESPDGFTLIRDKNGWICYAKLSPDSSELLPTDSIYTFSSGLKKSLQDTPTNINREKHISIRKSERIKHHTKVRSFFNTTDNVAEETLQPSPAPAPDSNTVFPLAGVTPVIGKYLGLTILIDFSDKPATMPVDSIKNFVNKQGYKSYNNNGSVRDYFYDVSGGKVDYQNIVVGYYRAKNPKTYYDNNTSTFALRAQELIREALTWLKNSGFDFTQLSADSRKQIYAVNVLYAGTPAMGWSKGLWPHQGSISSFSASGMSITKYQMTNIGTSLDISTFCHENGHLLFRWPDLYDYGGESNGVGGYCIMCNNSSKNPARPCAYLRDLAGWDIVTDITDIVAGTIFKVIPNSNTSYMYRNKSNSNEMFYIEAAQRTGRNKTVPDSGFMIWHV
;
A
#
# COMPACT_ATOMS: atom_id res chain seq x y z
N MET A 1 60.20 16.98 -25.36
CA MET A 1 58.98 17.43 -26.06
C MET A 1 57.88 16.41 -25.74
N LYS A 2 57.11 16.65 -24.68
CA LYS A 2 55.68 17.06 -24.70
C LYS A 2 54.70 16.01 -25.27
N ASN A 3 53.90 15.43 -24.36
CA ASN A 3 52.46 15.08 -24.44
C ASN A 3 52.21 13.67 -23.87
N ARG A 4 51.82 13.53 -22.59
CA ARG A 4 50.46 13.67 -22.02
C ARG A 4 49.46 12.69 -22.66
N TYR A 5 49.34 11.50 -22.09
CA TYR A 5 48.14 10.67 -22.21
C TYR A 5 47.24 10.97 -21.01
N THR A 6 46.20 11.74 -21.27
CA THR A 6 45.17 12.11 -20.30
C THR A 6 44.18 10.96 -20.17
N PHE A 7 43.98 10.56 -18.91
CA PHE A 7 42.98 9.62 -18.41
C PHE A 7 41.55 10.09 -18.81
N TYR A 8 40.77 9.25 -19.50
CA TYR A 8 39.32 9.42 -19.58
C TYR A 8 38.64 8.38 -18.70
N LEU A 9 38.43 8.75 -17.43
CA LEU A 9 37.50 8.07 -16.54
C LEU A 9 36.11 8.66 -16.80
N SER A 10 35.38 8.09 -17.75
CA SER A 10 33.97 8.40 -17.94
C SER A 10 33.16 7.69 -16.85
N VAL A 11 32.97 8.37 -15.71
CA VAL A 11 32.00 7.99 -14.68
C VAL A 11 30.61 8.32 -15.23
N LEU A 12 29.94 7.31 -15.78
CA LEU A 12 28.52 7.37 -16.10
C LEU A 12 27.74 7.31 -14.79
N LEU A 13 27.36 8.48 -14.27
CA LEU A 13 26.48 8.60 -13.11
C LEU A 13 25.04 8.20 -13.53
N MET A 14 24.73 6.90 -13.53
CA MET A 14 23.34 6.44 -13.60
C MET A 14 22.65 6.83 -12.29
N LEU A 15 21.92 7.95 -12.30
CA LEU A 15 20.92 8.25 -11.28
C LEU A 15 19.81 7.20 -11.39
N VAL A 16 19.92 6.16 -10.57
CA VAL A 16 18.86 5.17 -10.36
C VAL A 16 17.74 5.86 -9.58
N PHE A 17 16.78 6.45 -10.29
CA PHE A 17 15.52 6.86 -9.68
C PHE A 17 14.75 5.60 -9.28
N GLN A 18 14.77 5.26 -7.99
CA GLN A 18 13.88 4.23 -7.45
C GLN A 18 12.45 4.77 -7.51
N ARG A 19 11.63 4.20 -8.39
CA ARG A 19 10.20 4.47 -8.46
C ARG A 19 9.51 3.49 -7.52
N TYR A 20 8.86 4.03 -6.51
CA TYR A 20 8.12 3.27 -5.51
C TYR A 20 6.66 3.06 -5.98
N SER A 21 5.96 2.17 -5.28
CA SER A 21 4.53 1.90 -5.37
C SER A 21 3.91 2.30 -4.01
N PHE A 22 2.64 2.73 -3.96
CA PHE A 22 2.17 3.58 -2.84
C PHE A 22 0.76 3.31 -2.35
N SER A 23 0.65 2.55 -1.27
CA SER A 23 -0.61 2.33 -0.55
C SER A 23 -0.41 2.26 0.96
N ALA A 24 0.80 2.62 1.40
CA ALA A 24 1.15 2.86 2.78
C ALA A 24 1.50 4.35 2.90
N PRO A 25 1.49 4.94 4.11
CA PRO A 25 1.81 6.33 4.32
C PRO A 25 3.18 6.67 3.74
N LEU A 26 3.18 7.72 2.94
CA LEU A 26 4.34 8.33 2.36
C LEU A 26 4.94 9.30 3.34
N ASN A 27 6.25 9.18 3.48
CA ASN A 27 7.06 10.00 4.35
C ASN A 27 8.13 10.69 3.49
N GLY A 28 7.72 11.77 2.81
CA GLY A 28 8.61 12.59 1.99
C GLY A 28 9.15 11.87 0.76
N VAL A 29 8.33 11.06 0.08
CA VAL A 29 8.80 10.34 -1.10
C VAL A 29 8.83 11.25 -2.32
N SER A 30 9.91 11.20 -3.10
CA SER A 30 10.06 12.03 -4.29
C SER A 30 9.29 11.50 -5.50
N PHE A 31 8.59 12.41 -6.20
CA PHE A 31 7.85 12.16 -7.44
C PHE A 31 8.06 13.27 -8.45
N ASP A 32 7.84 12.95 -9.72
CA ASP A 32 7.65 13.94 -10.77
C ASP A 32 6.15 14.02 -11.09
N LEU A 33 5.53 15.17 -10.83
CA LEU A 33 4.12 15.42 -11.15
C LEU A 33 3.99 16.27 -12.40
N GLU A 34 2.93 16.02 -13.16
CA GLU A 34 2.69 16.67 -14.45
C GLU A 34 1.92 17.98 -14.29
N GLN A 35 2.38 19.01 -14.99
CA GLN A 35 1.72 20.30 -15.19
C GLN A 35 0.77 20.24 -16.40
N PRO A 36 -0.22 21.15 -16.50
CA PRO A 36 -1.17 21.17 -17.64
C PRO A 36 -0.53 21.30 -19.03
N ASP A 37 0.69 21.82 -19.12
CA ASP A 37 1.46 21.92 -20.37
C ASP A 37 2.27 20.66 -20.73
N GLY A 38 2.16 19.61 -19.92
CA GLY A 38 2.89 18.34 -20.06
C GLY A 38 4.31 18.36 -19.49
N SER A 39 4.79 19.49 -18.96
CA SER A 39 6.05 19.53 -18.21
C SER A 39 5.91 18.81 -16.87
N THR A 40 7.03 18.40 -16.27
CA THR A 40 7.03 17.73 -14.97
C THR A 40 7.84 18.49 -13.93
N VAL A 41 7.37 18.50 -12.69
CA VAL A 41 8.04 19.13 -11.55
C VAL A 41 8.30 18.12 -10.43
N PRO A 42 9.49 18.14 -9.80
CA PRO A 42 9.80 17.25 -8.68
C PRO A 42 9.10 17.74 -7.42
N VAL A 43 8.50 16.82 -6.67
CA VAL A 43 7.82 17.08 -5.40
C VAL A 43 8.16 16.01 -4.37
N LEU A 44 7.88 16.29 -3.11
CA LEU A 44 7.85 15.34 -2.01
C LEU A 44 6.39 15.10 -1.62
N VAL A 45 5.97 13.84 -1.59
CA VAL A 45 4.62 13.43 -1.22
C VAL A 45 4.62 12.82 0.17
N TRP A 46 3.66 13.25 0.97
CA TRP A 46 3.37 12.83 2.33
C TRP A 46 1.91 12.40 2.43
N GLY A 47 1.58 11.54 3.40
CA GLY A 47 0.22 11.04 3.58
C GLY A 47 -0.04 9.77 2.79
N ASP A 48 -1.29 9.43 2.50
CA ASP A 48 -1.70 8.10 2.05
C ASP A 48 -2.68 8.15 0.85
N GLU A 49 -3.37 7.05 0.55
CA GLU A 49 -4.34 6.95 -0.54
C GLU A 49 -5.62 7.77 -0.32
N PHE A 50 -5.90 8.24 0.90
CA PHE A 50 -7.10 9.01 1.21
C PHE A 50 -6.82 10.50 1.35
N TYR A 51 -5.63 10.88 1.83
CA TYR A 51 -5.19 12.28 1.87
C TYR A 51 -3.69 12.42 1.65
N GLN A 52 -3.32 13.32 0.74
CA GLN A 52 -1.94 13.64 0.43
C GLN A 52 -1.61 15.09 0.70
N HIS A 53 -0.46 15.28 1.33
CA HIS A 53 0.20 16.54 1.50
C HIS A 53 1.44 16.56 0.59
N ILE A 54 1.54 17.57 -0.28
CA ILE A 54 2.61 17.64 -1.28
C ILE A 54 3.42 18.90 -1.04
N GLU A 55 4.74 18.73 -1.09
CA GLU A 55 5.69 19.81 -0.90
C GLU A 55 6.69 19.86 -2.05
N SER A 56 7.25 21.04 -2.31
CA SER A 56 8.48 21.15 -3.08
C SER A 56 9.66 20.54 -2.29
N PRO A 57 10.78 20.18 -2.94
CA PRO A 57 11.96 19.66 -2.25
C PRO A 57 12.57 20.60 -1.19
N ASP A 58 12.26 21.90 -1.26
CA ASP A 58 12.65 22.92 -0.29
C ASP A 58 11.58 23.19 0.80
N GLY A 59 10.50 22.41 0.84
CA GLY A 59 9.54 22.36 1.97
C GLY A 59 8.33 23.29 1.86
N PHE A 60 8.06 23.88 0.70
CA PHE A 60 6.85 24.69 0.51
C PHE A 60 5.68 23.80 0.12
N THR A 61 4.54 23.95 0.81
CA THR A 61 3.32 23.21 0.49
C THR A 61 2.78 23.62 -0.88
N LEU A 62 2.38 22.63 -1.67
CA LEU A 62 1.88 22.77 -3.03
C LEU A 62 0.42 22.34 -3.13
N ILE A 63 -0.32 22.97 -4.04
CA ILE A 63 -1.71 22.62 -4.37
C ILE A 63 -2.00 22.91 -5.84
N ARG A 64 -2.95 22.18 -6.45
CA ARG A 64 -3.43 22.51 -7.80
C ARG A 64 -4.45 23.66 -7.78
N ASP A 65 -4.32 24.58 -8.74
CA ASP A 65 -5.36 25.57 -9.02
C ASP A 65 -6.54 24.96 -9.80
N LYS A 66 -7.56 25.79 -10.08
CA LYS A 66 -8.75 25.38 -10.84
C LYS A 66 -8.46 24.94 -12.29
N ASN A 67 -7.32 25.32 -12.84
CA ASN A 67 -6.88 24.97 -14.19
C ASN A 67 -5.91 23.77 -14.16
N GLY A 68 -5.62 23.22 -12.98
CA GLY A 68 -4.74 22.08 -12.76
C GLY A 68 -3.26 22.46 -12.61
N TRP A 69 -2.86 23.73 -12.63
CA TRP A 69 -1.47 24.11 -12.39
C TRP A 69 -1.09 23.86 -10.95
N ILE A 70 0.07 23.24 -10.73
CA ILE A 70 0.66 23.10 -9.40
C ILE A 70 1.20 24.47 -9.01
N CYS A 71 0.64 25.05 -7.94
CA CYS A 71 0.99 26.33 -7.38
C CYS A 71 1.49 26.16 -5.95
N TYR A 72 2.18 27.18 -5.44
CA TYR A 72 2.41 27.30 -4.01
C TYR A 72 1.08 27.51 -3.28
N ALA A 73 0.93 26.88 -2.13
CA ALA A 73 -0.28 26.96 -1.32
C ALA A 73 -0.20 28.10 -0.28
N LYS A 74 -1.37 28.57 0.14
CA LYS A 74 -1.57 29.37 1.35
C LYS A 74 -2.75 28.79 2.15
N LEU A 75 -2.78 28.99 3.46
CA LEU A 75 -3.94 28.61 4.26
C LEU A 75 -5.09 29.61 4.11
N SER A 76 -6.32 29.11 4.14
CA SER A 76 -7.50 29.94 4.39
C SER A 76 -7.39 30.63 5.76
N PRO A 77 -8.09 31.77 6.00
CA PRO A 77 -8.00 32.50 7.27
C PRO A 77 -8.34 31.67 8.52
N ASP A 78 -9.23 30.69 8.37
CA ASP A 78 -9.63 29.73 9.41
C ASP A 78 -8.80 28.44 9.40
N SER A 79 -7.78 28.35 8.53
CA SER A 79 -6.89 27.20 8.37
C SER A 79 -7.61 25.88 8.04
N SER A 80 -8.81 25.95 7.47
CA SER A 80 -9.59 24.77 7.07
C SER A 80 -9.18 24.25 5.69
N GLU A 81 -8.66 25.11 4.82
CA GLU A 81 -8.34 24.78 3.44
C GLU A 81 -6.95 25.28 3.03
N LEU A 82 -6.33 24.55 2.11
CA LEU A 82 -5.22 25.07 1.30
C LEU A 82 -5.81 25.74 0.06
N LEU A 83 -5.35 26.95 -0.23
CA LEU A 83 -5.76 27.74 -1.39
C LEU A 83 -4.55 27.92 -2.32
N PRO A 84 -4.73 27.81 -3.65
CA PRO A 84 -3.67 28.11 -4.60
C PRO A 84 -3.32 29.61 -4.52
N THR A 85 -2.03 29.91 -4.61
CA THR A 85 -1.55 31.26 -4.93
C THR A 85 -1.47 31.44 -6.46
N ASP A 86 -1.27 32.67 -6.92
CA ASP A 86 -1.02 32.96 -8.34
C ASP A 86 0.38 32.53 -8.81
N SER A 87 1.16 31.91 -7.92
CA SER A 87 2.55 31.52 -8.15
C SER A 87 2.63 30.05 -8.55
N ILE A 88 2.79 29.80 -9.84
CA ILE A 88 2.99 28.45 -10.38
C ILE A 88 4.34 27.92 -9.90
N TYR A 89 4.33 26.69 -9.38
CA TYR A 89 5.54 25.98 -9.03
C TYR A 89 6.27 25.56 -10.30
N THR A 90 7.49 26.06 -10.46
CA THR A 90 8.39 25.69 -11.55
C THR A 90 9.71 25.22 -10.97
N PHE A 91 10.34 24.24 -11.61
CA PHE A 91 11.64 23.74 -11.20
C PHE A 91 12.62 23.89 -12.36
N SER A 92 13.57 24.81 -12.22
CA SER A 92 14.73 24.88 -13.11
C SER A 92 15.88 24.10 -12.48
N SER A 93 16.47 23.16 -13.23
CA SER A 93 17.55 22.31 -12.76
C SER A 93 18.75 23.15 -12.28
N GLY A 94 18.90 23.26 -10.96
CA GLY A 94 19.97 23.99 -10.30
C GLY A 94 19.56 24.45 -8.91
N LEU A 95 20.18 23.89 -7.87
CA LEU A 95 19.95 24.15 -6.44
C LEU A 95 20.04 25.63 -5.99
N LYS A 96 20.30 26.57 -6.90
CA LYS A 96 20.44 28.01 -6.62
C LYS A 96 19.41 28.91 -7.30
N LYS A 97 18.50 28.38 -8.15
CA LYS A 97 17.49 29.21 -8.84
C LYS A 97 16.06 29.11 -8.29
N SER A 98 15.71 28.06 -7.52
CA SER A 98 14.38 27.91 -6.91
C SER A 98 13.97 29.14 -6.06
N LEU A 99 14.94 29.75 -5.37
CA LEU A 99 14.72 30.89 -4.48
C LEU A 99 14.67 32.26 -5.16
N GLN A 100 15.07 32.39 -6.43
CA GLN A 100 15.12 33.68 -7.13
C GLN A 100 13.85 33.97 -7.95
N ASP A 101 13.15 32.94 -8.39
CA ASP A 101 11.86 33.08 -9.09
C ASP A 101 10.66 32.87 -8.13
N THR A 102 10.89 32.68 -6.83
CA THR A 102 9.81 32.64 -5.83
C THR A 102 9.20 34.04 -5.69
N PRO A 103 7.90 34.23 -5.99
CA PRO A 103 7.28 35.54 -5.86
C PRO A 103 7.43 36.04 -4.42
N THR A 104 7.92 37.27 -4.27
CA THR A 104 8.19 37.96 -2.99
C THR A 104 6.97 38.07 -2.07
N ASN A 105 5.78 37.67 -2.53
CA ASN A 105 4.50 37.71 -1.85
C ASN A 105 3.97 36.34 -1.37
N ILE A 106 4.72 35.24 -1.51
CA ILE A 106 4.31 33.98 -0.88
C ILE A 106 4.64 34.06 0.62
N ASN A 107 3.62 33.88 1.45
CA ASN A 107 3.78 33.76 2.90
C ASN A 107 4.86 32.70 3.17
N ARG A 108 5.96 33.09 3.84
CA ARG A 108 7.22 32.32 3.90
C ARG A 108 7.15 31.05 4.77
N GLU A 109 5.96 30.65 5.17
CA GLU A 109 5.74 29.50 6.02
C GLU A 109 5.86 28.22 5.19
N LYS A 110 6.84 27.40 5.56
CA LYS A 110 7.03 26.06 5.03
C LYS A 110 6.17 25.07 5.81
N HIS A 111 5.86 23.94 5.20
CA HIS A 111 5.12 22.85 5.84
C HIS A 111 3.74 23.28 6.39
N ILE A 112 3.09 24.25 5.74
CA ILE A 112 1.73 24.65 6.12
C ILE A 112 0.76 23.48 5.89
N SER A 113 -0.14 23.24 6.83
CA SER A 113 -1.13 22.16 6.74
C SER A 113 -2.48 22.62 7.27
N ILE A 114 -3.57 22.07 6.72
CA ILE A 114 -4.92 22.33 7.23
C ILE A 114 -5.08 21.76 8.64
N ARG A 115 -6.03 22.29 9.40
CA ARG A 115 -6.36 21.78 10.74
C ARG A 115 -6.70 20.30 10.72
N LYS A 116 -6.35 19.62 11.81
CA LYS A 116 -6.55 18.17 12.01
C LYS A 116 -7.99 17.71 11.70
N SER A 117 -8.99 18.44 12.19
CA SER A 117 -10.40 18.09 11.96
C SER A 117 -10.75 18.01 10.48
N GLU A 118 -10.15 18.87 9.66
CA GLU A 118 -10.41 18.88 8.23
C GLU A 118 -9.71 17.72 7.51
N ARG A 119 -8.47 17.37 7.89
CA ARG A 119 -7.82 16.15 7.37
C ARG A 119 -8.64 14.90 7.64
N ILE A 120 -9.14 14.74 8.87
CA ILE A 120 -9.99 13.60 9.25
C ILE A 120 -11.29 13.57 8.43
N LYS A 121 -11.90 14.74 8.17
CA LYS A 121 -13.08 14.84 7.30
C LYS A 121 -12.76 14.44 5.85
N HIS A 122 -11.63 14.87 5.31
CA HIS A 122 -11.17 14.46 3.99
C HIS A 122 -10.99 12.94 3.91
N HIS A 123 -10.27 12.35 4.87
CA HIS A 123 -10.13 10.90 5.02
C HIS A 123 -11.46 10.17 5.02
N THR A 124 -12.35 10.54 5.93
CA THR A 124 -13.65 9.89 6.14
C THR A 124 -14.51 9.98 4.87
N LYS A 125 -14.48 11.13 4.18
CA LYS A 125 -15.19 11.32 2.92
C LYS A 125 -14.66 10.42 1.81
N VAL A 126 -13.34 10.32 1.65
CA VAL A 126 -12.73 9.47 0.62
C VAL A 126 -12.95 7.98 0.94
N ARG A 127 -12.76 7.57 2.20
CA ARG A 127 -12.98 6.19 2.65
C ARG A 127 -14.43 5.73 2.49
N SER A 128 -15.40 6.58 2.83
CA SER A 128 -16.82 6.23 2.69
C SER A 128 -17.22 5.95 1.23
N PHE A 129 -16.52 6.52 0.24
CA PHE A 129 -16.71 6.20 -1.17
C PHE A 129 -16.38 4.73 -1.50
N PHE A 130 -15.39 4.13 -0.82
CA PHE A 130 -15.00 2.73 -1.00
C PHE A 130 -15.79 1.76 -0.13
N ASN A 131 -16.26 2.20 1.03
CA ASN A 131 -16.93 1.32 2.02
C ASN A 131 -18.44 1.15 1.81
N THR A 132 -19.01 1.64 0.70
CA THR A 132 -20.46 1.52 0.41
C THR A 132 -20.98 0.07 0.29
N THR A 133 -20.13 -0.95 0.42
CA THR A 133 -20.48 -2.38 0.33
C THR A 133 -20.16 -3.22 1.58
N ASP A 134 -19.62 -2.65 2.65
CA ASP A 134 -19.24 -3.41 3.86
C ASP A 134 -20.42 -3.75 4.80
N ASN A 135 -21.68 -3.40 4.44
CA ASN A 135 -22.89 -3.75 5.20
C ASN A 135 -23.37 -5.19 4.93
N VAL A 136 -22.50 -6.20 4.99
CA VAL A 136 -22.94 -7.60 4.95
C VAL A 136 -22.26 -8.40 6.06
N ALA A 137 -23.05 -8.61 7.12
CA ALA A 137 -22.84 -9.48 8.27
C ALA A 137 -21.66 -10.46 8.17
N GLU A 138 -20.79 -10.38 9.17
CA GLU A 138 -19.82 -11.39 9.58
C GLU A 138 -20.47 -12.77 9.57
N GLU A 139 -20.11 -13.63 8.62
CA GLU A 139 -20.42 -15.05 8.72
C GLU A 139 -19.37 -15.89 8.00
N THR A 140 -18.63 -16.61 8.83
CA THR A 140 -17.84 -17.84 8.62
C THR A 140 -17.22 -18.08 7.23
N LEU A 141 -15.91 -17.87 7.17
CA LEU A 141 -15.07 -18.50 6.15
C LEU A 141 -14.95 -19.99 6.53
N GLN A 142 -15.23 -20.92 5.64
CA GLN A 142 -14.87 -22.34 5.81
C GLN A 142 -14.08 -22.79 4.59
N PRO A 143 -12.78 -23.12 4.73
CA PRO A 143 -12.10 -23.92 3.72
C PRO A 143 -12.52 -25.39 3.85
N SER A 144 -12.70 -26.06 2.72
CA SER A 144 -13.09 -27.47 2.61
C SER A 144 -12.06 -28.40 3.30
N PRO A 145 -12.49 -29.42 4.07
CA PRO A 145 -11.59 -30.18 4.95
C PRO A 145 -10.83 -31.31 4.22
N ALA A 146 -9.53 -31.43 4.54
CA ALA A 146 -8.79 -32.70 4.47
C ALA A 146 -8.68 -33.30 5.90
N PRO A 147 -8.61 -34.63 6.08
CA PRO A 147 -8.84 -35.26 7.39
C PRO A 147 -7.61 -35.34 8.31
N ALA A 148 -7.80 -34.88 9.57
CA ALA A 148 -7.30 -35.33 10.90
C ALA A 148 -5.76 -35.48 11.17
N PRO A 149 -5.25 -35.56 12.43
CA PRO A 149 -5.95 -35.71 13.74
C PRO A 149 -5.50 -34.78 14.91
N ASP A 150 -6.40 -34.75 15.91
CA ASP A 150 -6.30 -34.56 17.38
C ASP A 150 -5.40 -33.53 18.11
N SER A 151 -6.14 -32.74 18.90
CA SER A 151 -5.91 -32.20 20.26
C SER A 151 -4.62 -31.43 20.59
N ASN A 152 -4.73 -30.10 20.58
CA ASN A 152 -4.61 -29.29 21.79
C ASN A 152 -5.30 -27.93 21.56
N THR A 153 -6.24 -27.63 22.44
CA THR A 153 -7.16 -26.48 22.39
C THR A 153 -6.43 -25.15 22.37
N VAL A 154 -6.51 -24.44 21.25
CA VAL A 154 -6.26 -23.00 21.12
C VAL A 154 -7.60 -22.36 20.83
N PHE A 155 -8.09 -21.50 21.71
CA PHE A 155 -9.30 -20.71 21.47
C PHE A 155 -8.94 -19.55 20.54
N PRO A 156 -9.47 -19.47 19.30
CA PRO A 156 -9.44 -18.22 18.55
C PRO A 156 -10.36 -17.21 19.27
N LEU A 157 -10.00 -15.93 19.22
CA LEU A 157 -10.96 -14.84 19.46
C LEU A 157 -12.28 -15.18 18.74
N ALA A 158 -13.38 -15.21 19.49
CA ALA A 158 -14.66 -15.70 19.01
C ALA A 158 -15.06 -15.02 17.69
N GLY A 159 -15.27 -15.81 16.64
CA GLY A 159 -15.88 -15.38 15.38
C GLY A 159 -14.98 -15.26 14.15
N VAL A 160 -13.64 -15.35 14.28
CA VAL A 160 -12.73 -15.27 13.12
C VAL A 160 -12.20 -16.65 12.75
N THR A 161 -12.56 -17.14 11.56
CA THR A 161 -11.97 -18.37 11.01
C THR A 161 -10.49 -18.14 10.72
N PRO A 162 -9.58 -19.02 11.18
CA PRO A 162 -8.17 -18.99 10.79
C PRO A 162 -8.00 -18.92 9.26
N VAL A 163 -7.21 -17.95 8.79
CA VAL A 163 -6.93 -17.74 7.36
C VAL A 163 -5.64 -18.48 7.02
N ILE A 164 -5.77 -19.79 6.80
CA ILE A 164 -4.66 -20.72 6.57
C ILE A 164 -4.89 -21.53 5.29
N GLY A 165 -3.80 -22.00 4.70
CA GLY A 165 -3.80 -22.84 3.51
C GLY A 165 -3.44 -22.07 2.24
N LYS A 166 -3.87 -22.62 1.10
CA LYS A 166 -3.53 -22.12 -0.22
C LYS A 166 -4.58 -21.12 -0.71
N TYR A 167 -4.12 -19.94 -1.08
CA TYR A 167 -4.94 -18.90 -1.71
C TYR A 167 -4.47 -18.64 -3.13
N LEU A 168 -5.41 -18.56 -4.07
CA LEU A 168 -5.14 -18.23 -5.46
C LEU A 168 -5.86 -16.92 -5.82
N GLY A 169 -5.08 -15.85 -5.94
CA GLY A 169 -5.53 -14.54 -6.38
C GLY A 169 -5.39 -14.34 -7.90
N LEU A 170 -5.94 -13.23 -8.37
CA LEU A 170 -5.84 -12.79 -9.76
C LEU A 170 -4.94 -11.56 -9.84
N THR A 171 -4.01 -11.53 -10.79
CA THR A 171 -3.25 -10.34 -11.16
C THR A 171 -3.50 -10.01 -12.63
N ILE A 172 -4.10 -8.86 -12.91
CA ILE A 172 -4.38 -8.36 -14.26
C ILE A 172 -3.39 -7.26 -14.59
N LEU A 173 -2.76 -7.36 -15.76
CA LEU A 173 -1.83 -6.35 -16.25
C LEU A 173 -2.54 -5.43 -17.24
N ILE A 174 -2.29 -4.13 -17.17
CA ILE A 174 -2.91 -3.13 -18.04
C ILE A 174 -1.84 -2.24 -18.65
N ASP A 175 -1.98 -1.94 -19.93
CA ASP A 175 -1.23 -0.88 -20.59
C ASP A 175 -2.12 0.03 -21.44
N PHE A 176 -1.52 1.09 -21.98
CA PHE A 176 -2.25 2.19 -22.63
C PHE A 176 -1.63 2.53 -23.98
N SER A 177 -2.38 3.22 -24.83
CA SER A 177 -1.89 3.67 -26.14
C SER A 177 -0.73 4.66 -26.04
N ASP A 178 -0.74 5.53 -25.04
CA ASP A 178 0.28 6.55 -24.73
C ASP A 178 1.32 6.09 -23.68
N LYS A 179 1.07 4.96 -23.01
CA LYS A 179 2.01 4.27 -22.11
C LYS A 179 1.96 2.75 -22.32
N PRO A 180 2.60 2.24 -23.39
CA PRO A 180 2.70 0.81 -23.64
C PRO A 180 3.47 0.07 -22.55
N ALA A 181 3.16 -1.22 -22.35
CA ALA A 181 3.87 -2.07 -21.40
C ALA A 181 5.35 -2.21 -21.77
N THR A 182 6.23 -2.07 -20.78
CA THR A 182 7.68 -2.32 -20.92
C THR A 182 8.17 -3.46 -20.05
N MET A 183 7.42 -3.80 -18.98
CA MET A 183 7.77 -4.89 -18.09
C MET A 183 7.29 -6.23 -18.67
N PRO A 184 8.16 -7.24 -18.85
CA PRO A 184 7.73 -8.55 -19.29
C PRO A 184 6.76 -9.20 -18.30
N VAL A 185 5.73 -9.88 -18.82
CA VAL A 185 4.74 -10.59 -17.99
C VAL A 185 5.40 -11.60 -17.05
N ASP A 186 6.44 -12.30 -17.52
CA ASP A 186 7.16 -13.28 -16.69
C ASP A 186 7.96 -12.63 -15.56
N SER A 187 8.40 -11.38 -15.71
CA SER A 187 8.98 -10.61 -14.60
C SER A 187 7.96 -10.40 -13.48
N ILE A 188 6.70 -10.08 -13.84
CA ILE A 188 5.61 -9.94 -12.87
C ILE A 188 5.23 -11.29 -12.26
N LYS A 189 5.10 -12.37 -13.06
CA LYS A 189 4.85 -13.72 -12.53
C LYS A 189 5.88 -14.13 -11.49
N ASN A 190 7.16 -13.88 -11.78
CA ASN A 190 8.23 -14.15 -10.83
C ASN A 190 8.12 -13.28 -9.58
N PHE A 191 7.82 -11.99 -9.74
CA PHE A 191 7.63 -11.05 -8.64
C PHE A 191 6.52 -11.46 -7.66
N VAL A 192 5.39 -11.98 -8.16
CA VAL A 192 4.28 -12.40 -7.28
C VAL A 192 4.42 -13.83 -6.77
N ASN A 193 5.03 -14.76 -7.52
CA ASN A 193 4.97 -16.21 -7.20
C ASN A 193 6.30 -16.94 -7.00
N LYS A 194 7.43 -16.42 -7.51
CA LYS A 194 8.68 -17.21 -7.53
C LYS A 194 9.24 -17.32 -6.14
N GLN A 195 9.37 -18.53 -5.64
CA GLN A 195 10.05 -18.80 -4.38
C GLN A 195 11.51 -18.36 -4.46
N GLY A 196 11.99 -17.70 -3.41
CA GLY A 196 13.35 -17.16 -3.34
C GLY A 196 13.62 -16.07 -4.38
N TYR A 197 12.62 -15.28 -4.78
CA TYR A 197 12.80 -14.17 -5.72
C TYR A 197 13.82 -13.14 -5.19
N LYS A 198 14.70 -12.63 -6.07
CA LYS A 198 15.79 -11.69 -5.72
C LYS A 198 15.88 -10.46 -6.63
N SER A 199 15.05 -10.37 -7.67
CA SER A 199 15.12 -9.25 -8.61
C SER A 199 14.62 -7.95 -7.97
N TYR A 200 15.14 -6.82 -8.45
CA TYR A 200 14.86 -5.47 -7.93
C TYR A 200 15.13 -5.30 -6.42
N ASN A 201 16.04 -6.12 -5.88
CA ASN A 201 16.44 -6.12 -4.47
C ASN A 201 15.31 -6.46 -3.48
N ASN A 202 14.20 -7.05 -3.96
CA ASN A 202 13.13 -7.51 -3.09
C ASN A 202 13.61 -8.68 -2.21
N ASN A 203 13.21 -8.69 -0.95
CA ASN A 203 13.38 -9.83 -0.08
C ASN A 203 12.31 -10.89 -0.36
N GLY A 204 12.45 -11.62 -1.47
CA GLY A 204 11.47 -12.60 -1.91
C GLY A 204 10.33 -12.02 -2.75
N SER A 205 9.45 -12.89 -3.20
CA SER A 205 8.20 -12.59 -3.90
C SER A 205 7.09 -12.24 -2.90
N VAL A 206 5.93 -11.83 -3.42
CA VAL A 206 4.71 -11.69 -2.61
C VAL A 206 4.36 -13.03 -1.93
N ARG A 207 4.47 -14.15 -2.67
CA ARG A 207 4.33 -15.49 -2.10
C ARG A 207 5.32 -15.77 -0.98
N ASP A 208 6.60 -15.47 -1.17
CA ASP A 208 7.63 -15.65 -0.13
C ASP A 208 7.32 -14.82 1.11
N TYR A 209 6.79 -13.60 0.94
CA TYR A 209 6.42 -12.73 2.05
C TYR A 209 5.34 -13.39 2.92
N PHE A 210 4.18 -13.72 2.35
CA PHE A 210 3.08 -14.30 3.13
C PHE A 210 3.40 -15.68 3.69
N TYR A 211 4.17 -16.49 2.98
CA TYR A 211 4.64 -17.78 3.48
C TYR A 211 5.54 -17.61 4.72
N ASP A 212 6.48 -16.67 4.69
CA ASP A 212 7.40 -16.38 5.79
C ASP A 212 6.68 -15.79 7.01
N VAL A 213 5.90 -14.72 6.83
CA VAL A 213 5.28 -14.01 7.98
C VAL A 213 4.17 -14.82 8.68
N SER A 214 3.58 -15.78 7.98
CA SER A 214 2.58 -16.72 8.53
C SER A 214 3.20 -17.97 9.18
N GLY A 215 4.52 -18.12 9.18
CA GLY A 215 5.19 -19.32 9.67
C GLY A 215 4.88 -20.57 8.81
N GLY A 216 4.70 -20.38 7.51
CA GLY A 216 4.37 -21.44 6.55
C GLY A 216 2.89 -21.83 6.49
N LYS A 217 2.01 -21.13 7.22
CA LYS A 217 0.57 -21.42 7.25
C LYS A 217 -0.20 -20.92 6.04
N VAL A 218 0.35 -19.96 5.29
CA VAL A 218 -0.30 -19.37 4.10
C VAL A 218 0.57 -19.56 2.86
N ASP A 219 0.00 -20.16 1.82
CA ASP A 219 0.59 -20.20 0.47
C ASP A 219 -0.24 -19.36 -0.49
N TYR A 220 0.09 -18.07 -0.60
CA TYR A 220 -0.60 -17.14 -1.49
C TYR A 220 0.07 -17.08 -2.87
N GLN A 221 -0.67 -17.51 -3.89
CA GLN A 221 -0.25 -17.52 -5.29
C GLN A 221 -1.18 -16.64 -6.12
N ASN A 222 -0.70 -16.21 -7.28
CA ASN A 222 -1.45 -15.37 -8.21
C ASN A 222 -1.45 -15.96 -9.62
N ILE A 223 -2.61 -15.98 -10.28
CA ILE A 223 -2.68 -16.13 -11.72
C ILE A 223 -2.42 -14.77 -12.35
N VAL A 224 -1.30 -14.63 -13.06
CA VAL A 224 -0.98 -13.40 -13.80
C VAL A 224 -1.49 -13.53 -15.22
N VAL A 225 -2.46 -12.69 -15.58
CA VAL A 225 -2.96 -12.57 -16.94
C VAL A 225 -2.11 -11.54 -17.69
N GLY A 226 -1.92 -11.73 -19.00
CA GLY A 226 -1.20 -10.79 -19.86
C GLY A 226 -1.82 -9.38 -19.89
N TYR A 227 -1.18 -8.47 -20.63
CA TYR A 227 -1.60 -7.08 -20.73
C TYR A 227 -2.91 -6.91 -21.48
N TYR A 228 -3.91 -6.37 -20.80
CA TYR A 228 -5.08 -5.73 -21.40
C TYR A 228 -4.70 -4.32 -21.86
N ARG A 229 -4.88 -4.04 -23.15
CA ARG A 229 -4.77 -2.67 -23.67
C ARG A 229 -6.05 -1.90 -23.36
N ALA A 230 -5.94 -0.88 -22.52
CA ALA A 230 -7.06 0.00 -22.18
C ALA A 230 -7.61 0.72 -23.41
N LYS A 231 -8.92 1.00 -23.42
CA LYS A 231 -9.58 1.66 -24.57
C LYS A 231 -9.12 3.10 -24.77
N ASN A 232 -8.86 3.80 -23.67
CA ASN A 232 -8.41 5.19 -23.68
C ASN A 232 -6.92 5.31 -23.31
N PRO A 233 -6.24 6.43 -23.63
CA PRO A 233 -4.89 6.69 -23.14
C PRO A 233 -4.85 6.77 -21.60
N LYS A 234 -3.67 6.57 -20.99
CA LYS A 234 -3.48 6.69 -19.53
C LYS A 234 -3.92 8.06 -19.03
N THR A 235 -3.65 9.12 -19.76
CA THR A 235 -4.06 10.51 -19.42
C THR A 235 -5.57 10.66 -19.24
N TYR A 236 -6.39 9.81 -19.87
CA TYR A 236 -7.83 9.80 -19.65
C TYR A 236 -8.21 9.27 -18.26
N TYR A 237 -7.57 8.17 -17.86
CA TYR A 237 -7.87 7.50 -16.58
C TYR A 237 -7.17 8.16 -15.40
N ASP A 238 -5.94 8.65 -15.60
CA ASP A 238 -5.14 9.36 -14.60
C ASP A 238 -5.47 10.85 -14.61
N ASN A 239 -6.72 11.19 -14.26
CA ASN A 239 -7.22 12.56 -14.29
C ASN A 239 -7.48 13.14 -12.89
N ASN A 240 -7.44 14.47 -12.80
CA ASN A 240 -7.66 15.23 -11.56
C ASN A 240 -9.08 15.83 -11.44
N THR A 241 -9.89 15.76 -12.50
CA THR A 241 -11.18 16.44 -12.61
C THR A 241 -12.37 15.60 -12.15
N SER A 242 -12.21 14.28 -12.05
CA SER A 242 -13.28 13.36 -11.63
C SER A 242 -13.25 13.11 -10.12
N THR A 243 -14.39 12.76 -9.53
CA THR A 243 -14.46 12.19 -8.18
C THR A 243 -13.48 11.01 -8.08
N PHE A 244 -12.80 10.90 -6.93
CA PHE A 244 -11.75 9.91 -6.70
C PHE A 244 -12.20 8.50 -7.12
N ALA A 245 -11.27 7.73 -7.71
CA ALA A 245 -11.44 6.34 -8.15
C ALA A 245 -12.48 6.00 -9.24
N LEU A 246 -13.32 6.93 -9.72
CA LEU A 246 -14.31 6.62 -10.78
C LEU A 246 -13.66 6.06 -12.06
N ARG A 247 -12.59 6.70 -12.52
CA ARG A 247 -11.86 6.25 -13.71
C ARG A 247 -11.02 5.01 -13.48
N ALA A 248 -10.49 4.84 -12.27
CA ALA A 248 -9.83 3.60 -11.89
C ALA A 248 -10.81 2.42 -11.93
N GLN A 249 -12.02 2.59 -11.35
CA GLN A 249 -13.08 1.60 -11.42
C GLN A 249 -13.51 1.30 -12.85
N GLU A 250 -13.66 2.31 -13.71
CA GLU A 250 -13.93 2.13 -15.15
C GLU A 250 -12.89 1.24 -15.82
N LEU A 251 -11.59 1.56 -15.63
CA LEU A 251 -10.48 0.80 -16.19
C LEU A 251 -10.45 -0.65 -15.71
N ILE A 252 -10.70 -0.88 -14.42
CA ILE A 252 -10.74 -2.23 -13.84
C ILE A 252 -11.92 -3.01 -14.42
N ARG A 253 -13.08 -2.37 -14.59
CA ARG A 253 -14.27 -2.98 -15.18
C ARG A 253 -14.04 -3.37 -16.63
N GLU A 254 -13.33 -2.53 -17.40
CA GLU A 254 -12.90 -2.84 -18.76
C GLU A 254 -12.04 -4.11 -18.79
N ALA A 255 -11.00 -4.17 -17.96
CA ALA A 255 -10.07 -5.30 -17.91
C ALA A 255 -10.75 -6.61 -17.46
N LEU A 256 -11.63 -6.54 -16.44
CA LEU A 256 -12.41 -7.70 -15.99
C LEU A 256 -13.40 -8.18 -17.06
N THR A 257 -14.03 -7.26 -17.80
CA THR A 257 -14.93 -7.60 -18.90
C THR A 257 -14.17 -8.27 -20.05
N TRP A 258 -13.00 -7.74 -20.41
CA TRP A 258 -12.11 -8.37 -21.39
C TRP A 258 -11.73 -9.78 -20.97
N LEU A 259 -11.35 -9.96 -19.70
CA LEU A 259 -10.94 -11.25 -19.16
C LEU A 259 -12.09 -12.28 -19.22
N LYS A 260 -13.29 -11.87 -18.80
CA LYS A 260 -14.52 -12.68 -18.91
C LYS A 260 -14.81 -13.08 -20.35
N ASN A 261 -14.75 -12.14 -21.29
CA ASN A 261 -15.01 -12.40 -22.70
C ASN A 261 -13.93 -13.26 -23.36
N SER A 262 -12.72 -13.29 -22.78
CA SER A 262 -11.62 -14.17 -23.22
C SER A 262 -11.75 -15.60 -22.68
N GLY A 263 -12.83 -15.91 -21.94
CA GLY A 263 -13.11 -17.26 -21.43
C GLY A 263 -12.33 -17.64 -20.18
N PHE A 264 -11.80 -16.66 -19.43
CA PHE A 264 -11.13 -16.95 -18.16
C PHE A 264 -12.10 -17.56 -17.14
N ASP A 265 -11.68 -18.67 -16.54
CA ASP A 265 -12.45 -19.32 -15.49
C ASP A 265 -12.19 -18.66 -14.13
N PHE A 266 -13.15 -17.87 -13.63
CA PHE A 266 -13.05 -17.21 -12.33
C PHE A 266 -13.26 -18.18 -11.16
N THR A 267 -13.81 -19.38 -11.38
CA THR A 267 -14.12 -20.33 -10.31
C THR A 267 -12.87 -21.00 -9.70
N GLN A 268 -11.74 -20.93 -10.41
CA GLN A 268 -10.45 -21.41 -9.90
C GLN A 268 -9.85 -20.51 -8.80
N LEU A 269 -10.32 -19.27 -8.68
CA LEU A 269 -9.80 -18.30 -7.71
C LEU A 269 -10.36 -18.59 -6.31
N SER A 270 -9.55 -18.33 -5.29
CA SER A 270 -9.99 -18.46 -3.90
C SER A 270 -11.07 -17.41 -3.60
N ALA A 271 -12.17 -17.87 -3.01
CA ALA A 271 -13.31 -17.05 -2.64
C ALA A 271 -13.92 -17.51 -1.31
N ASP A 272 -14.72 -16.64 -0.71
CA ASP A 272 -15.48 -16.97 0.50
C ASP A 272 -16.71 -17.84 0.20
N SER A 273 -17.46 -18.18 1.25
CA SER A 273 -18.69 -18.97 1.19
C SER A 273 -19.79 -18.33 0.33
N ARG A 274 -19.72 -17.00 0.12
CA ARG A 274 -20.64 -16.22 -0.73
C ARG A 274 -20.12 -16.05 -2.16
N LYS A 275 -19.05 -16.77 -2.54
CA LYS A 275 -18.40 -16.70 -3.85
C LYS A 275 -17.78 -15.33 -4.16
N GLN A 276 -17.45 -14.55 -3.12
CA GLN A 276 -16.67 -13.33 -3.28
C GLN A 276 -15.18 -13.67 -3.33
N ILE A 277 -14.53 -13.35 -4.45
CA ILE A 277 -13.09 -13.58 -4.65
C ILE A 277 -12.30 -12.70 -3.67
N TYR A 278 -11.34 -13.30 -2.96
CA TYR A 278 -10.57 -12.57 -1.95
C TYR A 278 -9.66 -11.51 -2.55
N ALA A 279 -8.86 -11.86 -3.56
CA ALA A 279 -7.79 -11.00 -4.04
C ALA A 279 -7.79 -10.82 -5.56
N VAL A 280 -8.03 -9.58 -5.98
CA VAL A 280 -7.88 -9.10 -7.36
C VAL A 280 -6.90 -7.94 -7.36
N ASN A 281 -5.81 -8.10 -8.08
CA ASN A 281 -4.69 -7.17 -8.16
C ASN A 281 -4.61 -6.61 -9.58
N VAL A 282 -4.56 -5.30 -9.71
CA VAL A 282 -4.50 -4.63 -11.01
C VAL A 282 -3.20 -3.83 -11.09
N LEU A 283 -2.33 -4.25 -12.00
CA LEU A 283 -1.05 -3.58 -12.23
C LEU A 283 -1.07 -2.88 -13.57
N TYR A 284 -0.79 -1.58 -13.60
CA TYR A 284 -0.90 -0.77 -14.82
C TYR A 284 0.41 -0.09 -15.23
N ALA A 285 0.67 0.07 -16.52
CA ALA A 285 1.92 0.66 -17.00
C ALA A 285 2.05 2.17 -16.69
N GLY A 286 3.23 2.60 -16.22
CA GLY A 286 3.58 4.00 -16.00
C GLY A 286 3.26 4.52 -14.59
N THR A 287 3.84 5.67 -14.22
CA THR A 287 3.70 6.27 -12.87
C THR A 287 2.45 7.17 -12.79
N PRO A 288 1.75 7.25 -11.65
CA PRO A 288 0.69 8.26 -11.44
C PRO A 288 1.26 9.67 -11.56
N ALA A 289 0.58 10.54 -12.31
CA ALA A 289 1.08 11.89 -12.64
C ALA A 289 0.30 13.01 -11.93
N MET A 290 -0.88 12.69 -11.36
CA MET A 290 -1.79 13.71 -10.83
C MET A 290 -1.45 14.16 -9.40
N GLY A 291 -1.03 13.24 -8.53
CA GLY A 291 -0.84 13.49 -7.09
C GLY A 291 -2.14 13.77 -6.33
N TRP A 292 -2.04 14.16 -5.06
CA TRP A 292 -3.15 14.50 -4.15
C TRP A 292 -4.21 13.42 -4.03
N SER A 293 -3.79 12.15 -4.09
CA SER A 293 -4.69 11.00 -4.08
C SER A 293 -5.77 11.17 -5.16
N LYS A 294 -5.34 11.35 -6.42
CA LYS A 294 -6.21 11.48 -7.61
C LYS A 294 -5.75 10.57 -8.74
N GLY A 295 -6.62 10.42 -9.74
CA GLY A 295 -6.34 9.65 -10.94
C GLY A 295 -6.12 8.17 -10.63
N LEU A 296 -5.00 7.64 -11.13
CA LEU A 296 -4.62 6.24 -10.96
C LEU A 296 -3.72 5.99 -9.76
N TRP A 297 -3.60 6.93 -8.81
CA TRP A 297 -2.80 6.73 -7.61
C TRP A 297 -3.04 5.35 -6.97
N PRO A 298 -2.01 4.59 -6.57
CA PRO A 298 -2.24 3.24 -6.04
C PRO A 298 -3.11 3.25 -4.78
N HIS A 299 -3.99 2.26 -4.66
CA HIS A 299 -4.96 2.14 -3.57
C HIS A 299 -5.62 0.76 -3.56
N GLN A 300 -6.19 0.37 -2.42
CA GLN A 300 -7.28 -0.59 -2.35
C GLN A 300 -8.60 0.16 -2.51
N GLY A 301 -9.52 -0.46 -3.25
CA GLY A 301 -10.83 0.10 -3.45
C GLY A 301 -11.89 -0.96 -3.66
N SER A 302 -13.12 -0.48 -3.70
CA SER A 302 -14.28 -1.28 -4.07
C SER A 302 -14.75 -0.91 -5.47
N ILE A 303 -15.31 -1.90 -6.16
CA ILE A 303 -16.00 -1.74 -7.43
C ILE A 303 -17.45 -2.17 -7.23
N SER A 304 -18.42 -1.46 -7.81
CA SER A 304 -19.81 -1.95 -7.76
C SER A 304 -19.84 -3.36 -8.38
N SER A 305 -20.53 -4.29 -7.72
CA SER A 305 -20.33 -5.74 -7.88
C SER A 305 -20.13 -6.15 -9.35
N PHE A 306 -18.94 -6.67 -9.67
CA PHE A 306 -18.69 -7.36 -10.93
C PHE A 306 -18.95 -8.85 -10.72
N SER A 307 -19.54 -9.53 -11.70
CA SER A 307 -19.82 -10.96 -11.60
C SER A 307 -19.51 -11.73 -12.88
N ALA A 308 -18.86 -12.88 -12.70
CA ALA A 308 -18.49 -13.81 -13.75
C ALA A 308 -18.58 -15.24 -13.22
N SER A 309 -19.29 -16.11 -13.94
CA SER A 309 -19.41 -17.54 -13.60
C SER A 309 -19.87 -17.82 -12.17
N GLY A 310 -20.80 -17.02 -11.63
CA GLY A 310 -21.29 -17.14 -10.25
C GLY A 310 -20.34 -16.62 -9.17
N MET A 311 -19.15 -16.14 -9.56
CA MET A 311 -18.18 -15.48 -8.67
C MET A 311 -18.40 -13.97 -8.69
N SER A 312 -18.18 -13.32 -7.55
CA SER A 312 -18.27 -11.87 -7.40
C SER A 312 -16.92 -11.25 -7.07
N ILE A 313 -16.68 -10.05 -7.61
CA ILE A 313 -15.55 -9.19 -7.30
C ILE A 313 -16.12 -7.86 -6.83
N THR A 314 -15.80 -7.50 -5.60
CA THR A 314 -16.23 -6.25 -4.97
C THR A 314 -15.04 -5.41 -4.51
N LYS A 315 -13.92 -6.04 -4.14
CA LYS A 315 -12.68 -5.37 -3.72
C LYS A 315 -11.54 -5.65 -4.69
N TYR A 316 -10.66 -4.68 -4.85
CA TYR A 316 -9.44 -4.79 -5.64
C TYR A 316 -8.32 -4.00 -4.97
N GLN A 317 -7.09 -4.29 -5.37
CA GLN A 317 -5.98 -3.34 -5.25
C GLN A 317 -5.48 -2.94 -6.62
N MET A 318 -4.98 -1.72 -6.72
CA MET A 318 -4.41 -1.18 -7.94
C MET A 318 -3.06 -0.54 -7.68
N THR A 319 -2.06 -0.80 -8.53
CA THR A 319 -0.71 -0.24 -8.39
C THR A 319 0.00 -0.09 -9.74
N ASN A 320 0.85 0.93 -9.87
CA ASN A 320 1.65 1.13 -11.08
C ASN A 320 2.76 0.09 -11.25
N ILE A 321 3.07 -0.22 -12.51
CA ILE A 321 4.27 -0.90 -12.96
C ILE A 321 5.26 0.17 -13.41
N GLY A 322 6.22 0.47 -12.55
CA GLY A 322 7.37 1.31 -12.88
C GLY A 322 8.49 0.52 -13.56
N THR A 323 9.70 1.05 -13.46
CA THR A 323 10.94 0.37 -13.90
C THR A 323 11.50 -0.61 -12.87
N SER A 324 10.96 -0.58 -11.64
CA SER A 324 11.36 -1.42 -10.51
C SER A 324 10.12 -1.96 -9.82
N LEU A 325 10.08 -3.27 -9.55
CA LEU A 325 8.97 -3.91 -8.86
C LEU A 325 9.19 -3.90 -7.35
N ASP A 326 8.13 -3.66 -6.59
CA ASP A 326 8.17 -3.40 -5.16
C ASP A 326 7.11 -4.23 -4.42
N ILE A 327 7.54 -5.10 -3.50
CA ILE A 327 6.62 -6.00 -2.81
C ILE A 327 5.80 -5.30 -1.72
N SER A 328 6.24 -4.16 -1.18
CA SER A 328 5.65 -3.56 0.02
C SER A 328 4.17 -3.23 -0.16
N THR A 329 3.85 -2.39 -1.15
CA THR A 329 2.48 -1.98 -1.49
C THR A 329 1.61 -3.19 -1.77
N PHE A 330 2.08 -4.09 -2.63
CA PHE A 330 1.32 -5.28 -2.99
C PHE A 330 1.00 -6.11 -1.75
N CYS A 331 1.95 -6.29 -0.83
CA CYS A 331 1.74 -7.05 0.40
C CYS A 331 0.84 -6.32 1.40
N HIS A 332 0.93 -4.99 1.53
CA HIS A 332 0.02 -4.18 2.35
C HIS A 332 -1.42 -4.36 1.88
N GLU A 333 -1.67 -4.13 0.58
CA GLU A 333 -3.03 -4.22 0.04
C GLU A 333 -3.61 -5.62 0.13
N ASN A 334 -2.76 -6.64 -0.06
CA ASN A 334 -3.19 -8.01 0.10
C ASN A 334 -3.44 -8.40 1.56
N GLY A 335 -2.89 -7.64 2.52
CA GLY A 335 -3.29 -7.66 3.92
C GLY A 335 -4.79 -7.37 4.10
N HIS A 336 -5.27 -6.30 3.45
CA HIS A 336 -6.69 -5.96 3.43
C HIS A 336 -7.53 -7.01 2.69
N LEU A 337 -7.10 -7.40 1.48
CA LEU A 337 -7.88 -8.29 0.61
C LEU A 337 -8.03 -9.71 1.18
N LEU A 338 -6.95 -10.28 1.71
CA LEU A 338 -6.92 -11.68 2.18
C LEU A 338 -7.36 -11.80 3.64
N PHE A 339 -6.93 -10.87 4.50
CA PHE A 339 -7.05 -11.02 5.96
C PHE A 339 -7.92 -9.95 6.61
N ARG A 340 -8.45 -9.00 5.82
CA ARG A 340 -9.28 -7.89 6.30
C ARG A 340 -8.60 -7.05 7.38
N TRP A 341 -7.26 -7.01 7.37
CA TRP A 341 -6.53 -6.19 8.33
C TRP A 341 -6.87 -4.71 8.13
N PRO A 342 -7.03 -3.92 9.20
CA PRO A 342 -7.14 -2.48 9.08
C PRO A 342 -5.76 -1.86 8.89
N ASP A 343 -5.73 -0.63 8.37
CA ASP A 343 -4.57 0.23 8.54
C ASP A 343 -4.36 0.56 10.01
N LEU A 344 -3.09 0.65 10.39
CA LEU A 344 -2.63 0.99 11.74
C LEU A 344 -1.79 2.28 11.76
N TYR A 345 -1.77 3.01 10.65
CA TYR A 345 -1.27 4.37 10.62
C TYR A 345 -2.35 5.35 11.08
N ASP A 346 -1.92 6.55 11.42
CA ASP A 346 -2.80 7.59 11.90
C ASP A 346 -3.21 8.55 10.78
N TYR A 347 -4.48 8.45 10.41
CA TYR A 347 -5.12 9.29 9.40
C TYR A 347 -5.20 10.78 9.80
N GLY A 348 -5.15 11.09 11.09
CA GLY A 348 -5.18 12.46 11.60
C GLY A 348 -3.80 13.12 11.61
N GLY A 349 -2.71 12.34 11.56
CA GLY A 349 -1.32 12.81 11.56
C GLY A 349 -0.83 13.34 12.91
N GLU A 350 -1.47 12.95 14.02
CA GLU A 350 -1.04 13.24 15.40
C GLU A 350 0.06 12.29 15.91
N SER A 351 0.21 11.16 15.27
CA SER A 351 1.15 10.12 15.60
C SER A 351 1.66 9.44 14.32
N ASN A 352 2.64 8.55 14.47
CA ASN A 352 3.07 7.68 13.38
C ASN A 352 2.24 6.37 13.33
N GLY A 353 1.09 6.31 14.03
CA GLY A 353 0.40 5.06 14.34
C GLY A 353 1.36 4.07 15.01
N VAL A 354 1.38 2.84 14.52
CA VAL A 354 2.37 1.82 14.96
C VAL A 354 3.75 1.96 14.30
N GLY A 355 3.96 2.96 13.45
CA GLY A 355 5.23 3.25 12.79
C GLY A 355 5.74 2.11 11.90
N GLY A 356 7.07 2.00 11.79
CA GLY A 356 7.74 0.99 10.97
C GLY A 356 7.76 -0.43 11.55
N TYR A 357 6.91 -0.72 12.53
CA TYR A 357 6.85 -2.02 13.22
C TYR A 357 5.80 -2.98 12.65
N CYS A 358 4.88 -2.50 11.79
CA CYS A 358 3.82 -3.33 11.20
C CYS A 358 3.63 -3.01 9.72
N ILE A 359 3.41 -4.05 8.91
CA ILE A 359 3.08 -3.85 7.48
C ILE A 359 1.85 -2.99 7.25
N MET A 360 0.87 -3.00 8.16
CA MET A 360 -0.33 -2.19 8.01
C MET A 360 -0.13 -0.72 8.40
N CYS A 361 1.11 -0.27 8.58
CA CYS A 361 1.45 1.12 8.84
C CYS A 361 2.54 1.58 7.87
N ASN A 362 3.77 1.76 8.33
CA ASN A 362 4.88 2.20 7.49
C ASN A 362 5.80 1.01 7.13
N ASN A 363 6.30 1.00 5.91
CA ASN A 363 7.06 -0.12 5.36
C ASN A 363 8.35 0.28 4.68
N SER A 364 9.30 -0.65 4.71
CA SER A 364 10.38 -0.64 3.74
C SER A 364 9.91 -1.26 2.43
N SER A 365 10.13 -0.52 1.35
CA SER A 365 9.72 -0.85 -0.02
C SER A 365 10.09 -2.29 -0.45
N LYS A 366 11.36 -2.70 -0.26
CA LYS A 366 11.84 -4.03 -0.69
C LYS A 366 11.79 -5.12 0.36
N ASN A 367 11.52 -4.77 1.62
CA ASN A 367 11.49 -5.68 2.75
C ASN A 367 10.48 -5.19 3.79
N PRO A 368 9.17 -5.31 3.50
CA PRO A 368 8.15 -4.86 4.44
C PRO A 368 8.26 -5.63 5.77
N ALA A 369 7.90 -4.93 6.85
CA ALA A 369 7.91 -5.49 8.20
C ALA A 369 6.87 -6.61 8.33
N ARG A 370 6.92 -7.39 9.41
CA ARG A 370 5.86 -8.37 9.71
C ARG A 370 4.59 -7.63 10.14
N PRO A 371 3.38 -8.18 9.95
CA PRO A 371 2.19 -7.70 10.66
C PRO A 371 2.38 -7.87 12.18
N CYS A 372 1.77 -7.00 13.00
CA CYS A 372 1.87 -7.08 14.45
C CYS A 372 1.21 -8.35 15.01
N ALA A 373 1.61 -8.76 16.22
CA ALA A 373 1.11 -9.98 16.87
C ALA A 373 -0.42 -10.11 16.86
N TYR A 374 -1.15 -9.02 17.14
CA TYR A 374 -2.62 -9.02 17.11
C TYR A 374 -3.19 -9.43 15.74
N LEU A 375 -2.70 -8.85 14.64
CA LEU A 375 -3.16 -9.17 13.30
C LEU A 375 -2.80 -10.61 12.89
N ARG A 376 -1.66 -11.12 13.37
CA ARG A 376 -1.25 -12.52 13.16
C ARG A 376 -2.13 -13.48 13.95
N ASP A 377 -2.47 -13.16 15.19
CA ASP A 377 -3.40 -13.96 16.00
C ASP A 377 -4.80 -13.99 15.39
N LEU A 378 -5.34 -12.84 14.98
CA LEU A 378 -6.62 -12.76 14.26
C LEU A 378 -6.63 -13.64 13.00
N ALA A 379 -5.50 -13.73 12.29
CA ALA A 379 -5.37 -14.59 11.12
C ALA A 379 -5.13 -16.08 11.45
N GLY A 380 -4.95 -16.43 12.73
CA GLY A 380 -4.64 -17.79 13.21
C GLY A 380 -3.17 -18.20 13.01
N TRP A 381 -2.27 -17.24 12.84
CA TRP A 381 -0.86 -17.49 12.50
C TRP A 381 0.02 -17.65 13.72
N ASP A 382 -0.26 -16.91 14.79
CA ASP A 382 0.52 -17.01 16.02
C ASP A 382 0.02 -18.16 16.93
N ILE A 383 0.94 -18.70 17.71
CA ILE A 383 0.61 -19.48 18.92
C ILE A 383 0.63 -18.48 20.07
N VAL A 384 -0.55 -18.20 20.63
CA VAL A 384 -0.72 -17.18 21.68
C VAL A 384 -0.85 -17.85 23.05
N THR A 385 -0.02 -17.40 23.99
CA THR A 385 -0.11 -17.81 25.40
C THR A 385 -0.83 -16.73 26.21
N ASP A 386 -2.00 -17.06 26.76
CA ASP A 386 -2.71 -16.16 27.67
C ASP A 386 -1.99 -16.08 29.02
N ILE A 387 -1.62 -14.87 29.41
CA ILE A 387 -0.91 -14.54 30.65
C ILE A 387 -1.74 -13.67 31.60
N THR A 388 -3.07 -13.68 31.49
CA THR A 388 -3.97 -12.83 32.29
C THR A 388 -4.00 -13.21 33.77
N ASP A 389 -3.90 -14.51 34.07
CA ASP A 389 -4.05 -15.07 35.43
C ASP A 389 -2.76 -15.73 35.95
N ILE A 390 -1.61 -15.33 35.41
CA ILE A 390 -0.31 -15.87 35.82
C ILE A 390 0.10 -15.37 37.21
N VAL A 391 0.95 -16.14 37.87
CA VAL A 391 1.54 -15.75 39.16
C VAL A 391 2.58 -14.65 38.94
N ALA A 392 2.55 -13.60 39.76
CA ALA A 392 3.56 -12.54 39.72
C ALA A 392 4.98 -13.10 39.91
N GLY A 393 5.94 -12.61 39.12
CA GLY A 393 7.31 -13.12 39.11
C GLY A 393 7.53 -14.33 38.19
N THR A 394 6.51 -14.82 37.49
CA THR A 394 6.68 -15.84 36.45
C THR A 394 7.57 -15.31 35.32
N ILE A 395 8.58 -16.09 34.93
CA ILE A 395 9.54 -15.74 33.88
C ILE A 395 9.09 -16.38 32.57
N PHE A 396 8.92 -15.57 31.53
CA PHE A 396 8.62 -16.02 30.18
C PHE A 396 9.81 -15.81 29.24
N LYS A 397 9.95 -16.71 28.27
CA LYS A 397 10.90 -16.56 27.18
C LYS A 397 10.14 -16.12 25.93
N VAL A 398 10.52 -14.98 25.36
CA VAL A 398 9.99 -14.52 24.07
C VAL A 398 11.00 -14.84 22.98
N ILE A 399 10.55 -15.45 21.90
CA ILE A 399 11.42 -15.75 20.75
C ILE A 399 11.27 -14.60 19.74
N PRO A 400 12.33 -13.82 19.46
CA PRO A 400 12.22 -12.70 18.55
C PRO A 400 11.88 -13.15 17.13
N ASN A 401 11.11 -12.34 16.41
CA ASN A 401 10.71 -12.58 15.02
C ASN A 401 9.99 -13.92 14.78
N SER A 402 9.39 -14.52 15.82
CA SER A 402 8.65 -15.78 15.73
C SER A 402 7.15 -15.57 15.52
N ASN A 403 6.41 -16.65 15.28
CA ASN A 403 4.94 -16.67 15.34
C ASN A 403 4.46 -17.15 16.72
N THR A 404 5.11 -16.65 17.78
CA THR A 404 4.69 -16.87 19.17
C THR A 404 4.56 -15.53 19.86
N SER A 405 3.48 -15.36 20.62
CA SER A 405 3.22 -14.14 21.36
C SER A 405 2.52 -14.46 22.69
N TYR A 406 2.62 -13.52 23.61
CA TYR A 406 1.86 -13.55 24.87
C TYR A 406 0.74 -12.53 24.79
N MET A 407 -0.36 -12.81 25.46
CA MET A 407 -1.49 -11.90 25.51
C MET A 407 -1.98 -11.76 26.95
N TYR A 408 -2.20 -10.51 27.37
CA TYR A 408 -2.80 -10.16 28.65
C TYR A 408 -4.14 -9.44 28.38
N ARG A 409 -5.23 -9.94 28.96
CA ARG A 409 -6.56 -9.34 28.82
C ARG A 409 -6.88 -8.44 30.00
N ASN A 410 -7.46 -7.28 29.74
CA ASN A 410 -7.97 -6.45 30.82
C ASN A 410 -9.22 -7.09 31.43
N LYS A 411 -9.15 -7.48 32.72
CA LYS A 411 -10.28 -8.06 33.47
C LYS A 411 -11.47 -7.11 33.63
N SER A 412 -11.24 -5.81 33.56
CA SER A 412 -12.28 -4.78 33.66
C SER A 412 -12.86 -4.37 32.30
N ASN A 413 -12.21 -4.76 31.20
CA ASN A 413 -12.66 -4.45 29.84
C ASN A 413 -12.24 -5.58 28.89
N SER A 414 -13.16 -6.47 28.56
CA SER A 414 -12.91 -7.61 27.68
C SER A 414 -12.49 -7.25 26.25
N ASN A 415 -12.72 -6.00 25.83
CA ASN A 415 -12.32 -5.50 24.52
C ASN A 415 -10.91 -4.92 24.50
N GLU A 416 -10.26 -4.82 25.66
CA GLU A 416 -8.91 -4.29 25.79
C GLU A 416 -7.92 -5.41 26.13
N MET A 417 -6.83 -5.46 25.38
CA MET A 417 -5.78 -6.45 25.60
C MET A 417 -4.41 -5.94 25.17
N PHE A 418 -3.38 -6.63 25.66
CA PHE A 418 -2.00 -6.35 25.31
C PHE A 418 -1.38 -7.58 24.71
N TYR A 419 -0.76 -7.44 23.53
CA TYR A 419 0.10 -8.48 22.97
C TYR A 419 1.56 -8.16 23.20
N ILE A 420 2.34 -9.16 23.56
CA ILE A 420 3.77 -9.05 23.80
C ILE A 420 4.50 -9.98 22.86
N GLU A 421 5.40 -9.41 22.06
CA GLU A 421 6.34 -10.14 21.22
C GLU A 421 7.73 -9.50 21.29
N ALA A 422 8.69 -10.07 20.58
CA ALA A 422 10.02 -9.49 20.47
C ALA A 422 10.42 -9.35 18.99
N ALA A 423 11.12 -8.27 18.68
CA ALA A 423 11.73 -8.04 17.37
C ALA A 423 13.24 -8.02 17.49
N GLN A 424 13.91 -8.62 16.50
CA GLN A 424 15.33 -8.42 16.25
C GLN A 424 15.48 -7.95 14.81
N ARG A 425 16.39 -7.01 14.55
CA ARG A 425 16.60 -6.41 13.21
C ARG A 425 17.30 -7.35 12.22
N THR A 426 16.63 -8.46 11.91
CA THR A 426 17.06 -9.53 11.01
C THR A 426 15.87 -10.02 10.20
N GLY A 427 16.11 -10.65 9.03
CA GLY A 427 15.04 -11.15 8.17
C GLY A 427 14.05 -10.04 7.78
N ARG A 428 12.75 -10.30 7.89
CA ARG A 428 11.69 -9.30 7.63
C ARG A 428 11.79 -8.08 8.51
N ASN A 429 12.21 -8.24 9.75
CA ASN A 429 12.34 -7.13 10.69
C ASN A 429 13.65 -6.34 10.54
N LYS A 430 14.48 -6.58 9.52
CA LYS A 430 15.74 -5.83 9.30
C LYS A 430 15.57 -4.31 9.34
N THR A 431 14.44 -3.82 8.87
CA THR A 431 14.14 -2.39 8.71
C THR A 431 13.21 -1.83 9.78
N VAL A 432 12.80 -2.62 10.79
CA VAL A 432 12.04 -2.03 11.92
C VAL A 432 12.91 -1.02 12.67
N PRO A 433 12.32 -0.03 13.36
CA PRO A 433 13.08 1.03 14.01
C PRO A 433 14.11 0.52 15.04
N ASP A 434 13.73 -0.46 15.88
CA ASP A 434 14.62 -1.01 16.91
C ASP A 434 14.39 -2.51 17.20
N SER A 435 15.34 -3.15 17.90
CA SER A 435 15.20 -4.51 18.45
C SER A 435 14.79 -4.45 19.92
N GLY A 436 13.99 -5.40 20.39
CA GLY A 436 13.56 -5.47 21.79
C GLY A 436 12.15 -6.06 21.93
N PHE A 437 11.53 -5.78 23.07
CA PHE A 437 10.12 -6.11 23.29
C PHE A 437 9.20 -5.13 22.59
N MET A 438 8.15 -5.65 21.98
CA MET A 438 7.04 -4.87 21.45
C MET A 438 5.80 -5.23 22.24
N ILE A 439 5.13 -4.21 22.77
CA ILE A 439 3.86 -4.33 23.48
C ILE A 439 2.82 -3.59 22.66
N TRP A 440 1.83 -4.34 22.17
CA TRP A 440 0.73 -3.82 21.38
C TRP A 440 -0.47 -3.63 22.30
N HIS A 441 -0.96 -2.41 22.42
CA HIS A 441 -2.24 -2.11 23.07
C HIS A 441 -3.34 -2.20 22.02
N VAL A 442 -4.34 -3.05 22.27
CA VAL A 442 -5.49 -3.31 21.39
C VAL A 442 -6.76 -2.87 22.08
#